data_AF-A0A6L9Q0V6-F1
#
_entry.id   AF-A0A6L9Q0V6-F1
#
_cell.length_a   1.000
_cell.length_b   1.000
_cell.length_c   1.000
_cell.angle_alpha   90.00
_cell.angle_beta   90.00
_cell.angle_gamma   90.00
#
_symmetry.space_group_name_H-M   'P 1'
#
loop_
_entity.id
_entity.type
_entity.pdbx_description
1 polymer ?
#
loop_
_entity_poly.entity_id
_entity_poly.type
_entity_poly.pdbx_seq_one_letter_code
_entity_poly.pdbx_strand_id
1 'polypeptide(L)'
;MHPKRIDPDWESDPMGLSSRLFLLSADNTLHALASAAFMRMLRQEAVARIPDFAGQRVRQANVVVEVVHGTPSRTVHCTFAMLDITHRSEI
;
A
#
# COMPACT_ATOMS: atom_id res chain seq x y z
N MET A 1 -43.34 11.50 -27.46
CA MET A 1 -42.66 12.36 -26.47
C MET A 1 -42.56 11.57 -25.17
N HIS A 2 -41.44 10.89 -24.92
CA HIS A 2 -41.24 10.12 -23.69
C HIS A 2 -40.61 11.03 -22.63
N PRO A 3 -41.09 11.02 -21.38
CA PRO A 3 -40.47 11.81 -20.33
C PRO A 3 -39.04 11.31 -20.11
N LYS A 4 -38.08 12.24 -20.01
CA LYS A 4 -36.73 11.91 -19.56
C LYS A 4 -36.83 11.31 -18.16
N ARG A 5 -36.40 10.05 -18.00
CA ARG A 5 -36.10 9.49 -16.68
C ARG A 5 -35.03 10.37 -16.04
N ILE A 6 -35.38 11.01 -14.94
CA ILE A 6 -34.39 11.63 -14.05
C ILE A 6 -33.99 10.50 -13.10
N ASP A 7 -32.88 9.85 -13.39
CA ASP A 7 -32.30 8.90 -12.45
C ASP A 7 -31.73 9.71 -11.26
N PRO A 8 -32.00 9.31 -10.00
CA PRO A 8 -31.52 10.05 -8.83
C PRO A 8 -29.99 9.95 -8.68
N ASP A 9 -29.33 11.10 -8.49
CA ASP A 9 -27.88 11.29 -8.37
C ASP A 9 -27.30 10.94 -6.98
N TRP A 10 -27.87 9.98 -6.24
CA TRP A 10 -27.42 9.68 -4.87
C TRP A 10 -26.86 8.27 -4.64
N GLU A 11 -26.87 7.38 -5.65
CA GLU A 11 -26.45 5.98 -5.47
C GLU A 11 -24.94 5.74 -5.70
N SER A 12 -24.13 6.77 -5.53
CA SER A 12 -22.67 6.64 -5.58
C SER A 12 -22.02 7.69 -4.69
N ASP A 13 -22.26 7.61 -3.39
CA ASP A 13 -21.17 7.91 -2.48
C ASP A 13 -20.08 6.86 -2.78
N PRO A 14 -18.93 7.21 -3.38
CA PRO A 14 -17.98 6.22 -3.85
C PRO A 14 -17.27 5.62 -2.64
N MET A 15 -17.93 4.68 -1.98
CA MET A 15 -17.32 3.80 -1.01
C MET A 15 -16.28 2.97 -1.75
N GLY A 16 -15.02 3.25 -1.47
CA GLY A 16 -13.87 2.60 -2.06
C GLY A 16 -13.01 1.90 -1.02
N LEU A 17 -12.04 1.13 -1.50
CA LEU A 17 -10.97 0.58 -0.69
C LEU A 17 -9.64 1.20 -1.12
N SER A 18 -8.84 1.61 -0.15
CA SER A 18 -7.47 2.05 -0.39
C SER A 18 -6.51 1.19 0.41
N SER A 19 -5.42 0.76 -0.21
CA SER A 19 -4.34 0.03 0.45
C SER A 19 -3.14 0.96 0.66
N ARG A 20 -2.53 0.87 1.85
CA ARG A 20 -1.23 1.49 2.16
C ARG A 20 -0.29 0.45 2.73
N LEU A 21 0.92 0.40 2.18
CA LEU A 21 1.98 -0.44 2.67
C LEU A 21 2.98 0.38 3.46
N PHE A 22 3.37 -0.14 4.61
CA PHE A 22 4.40 0.44 5.46
C PHE A 22 5.51 -0.58 5.69
N LEU A 23 6.74 -0.07 5.74
CA LEU A 23 7.94 -0.78 6.14
C LEU A 23 8.50 -0.09 7.37
N LEU A 24 8.90 -0.87 8.38
CA LEU A 24 9.55 -0.38 9.58
C LEU A 24 10.99 -0.92 9.61
N SER A 25 11.95 -0.02 9.51
CA SER A 25 13.39 -0.30 9.56
C SER A 25 13.87 -0.62 10.97
N ALA A 26 15.13 -1.04 11.09
CA ALA A 26 15.75 -1.38 12.36
C ALA A 26 15.86 -0.18 13.33
N ASP A 27 15.95 1.03 12.82
CA ASP A 27 15.94 2.29 13.60
C ASP A 27 14.52 2.73 14.02
N ASN A 28 13.50 1.90 13.77
CA ASN A 28 12.11 2.16 14.08
C ASN A 28 11.48 3.31 13.26
N THR A 29 12.11 3.71 12.15
CA THR A 29 11.52 4.65 11.19
C THR A 29 10.45 3.95 10.35
N LEU A 30 9.27 4.58 10.22
CA LEU A 30 8.16 4.07 9.42
C LEU A 30 8.16 4.70 8.03
N HIS A 31 8.24 3.87 7.00
CA HIS A 31 8.27 4.28 5.60
C HIS A 31 6.99 3.84 4.90
N ALA A 32 6.23 4.78 4.35
CA ALA A 32 5.14 4.46 3.44
C ALA A 32 5.71 4.12 2.06
N LEU A 33 5.28 2.99 1.50
CA LEU A 33 5.74 2.53 0.19
C LEU A 33 4.55 2.26 -0.73
N ALA A 34 4.65 2.69 -1.98
CA ALA A 34 3.66 2.33 -2.98
C ALA A 34 3.69 0.81 -3.22
N SER A 35 2.53 0.16 -3.31
CA SER A 35 2.44 -1.29 -3.53
C SER A 35 3.18 -1.74 -4.80
N ALA A 36 3.20 -0.91 -5.84
CA ALA A 36 3.99 -1.16 -7.04
C ALA A 36 5.50 -1.20 -6.76
N ALA A 37 6.03 -0.26 -5.97
CA ALA A 37 7.44 -0.25 -5.59
C ALA A 37 7.80 -1.46 -4.73
N PHE A 38 6.90 -1.87 -3.83
CA PHE A 38 7.08 -3.10 -3.05
C PHE A 38 7.13 -4.36 -3.92
N MET A 39 6.21 -4.50 -4.88
CA MET A 39 6.21 -5.64 -5.79
C MET A 39 7.50 -5.71 -6.63
N ARG A 40 8.03 -4.57 -7.05
CA ARG A 40 9.32 -4.50 -7.76
C ARG A 40 10.49 -4.89 -6.86
N MET A 41 10.44 -4.50 -5.58
CA MET A 41 11.42 -4.92 -4.57
C MET A 41 11.38 -6.45 -4.36
N LEU A 42 10.20 -7.06 -4.25
CA LEU A 42 10.05 -8.52 -4.16
C LEU A 42 10.59 -9.24 -5.40
N ARG A 43 10.44 -8.64 -6.59
CA ARG A 43 11.02 -9.16 -7.84
C ARG A 43 12.53 -8.89 -7.99
N GLN A 44 13.16 -8.24 -7.02
CA GLN A 44 14.59 -7.90 -7.04
C GLN A 44 15.00 -7.01 -8.22
N GLU A 45 14.09 -6.16 -8.70
CA GLU A 45 14.43 -5.18 -9.75
C GLU A 45 15.46 -4.18 -9.21
N ALA A 46 16.56 -3.96 -9.92
CA ALA A 46 17.66 -3.09 -9.45
C ALA A 46 17.20 -1.66 -9.11
N VAL A 47 16.26 -1.13 -9.90
CA VAL A 47 15.61 0.18 -9.76
C VAL A 47 14.68 0.31 -8.55
N ALA A 48 14.34 -0.81 -7.89
CA ALA A 48 13.52 -0.84 -6.69
C ALA A 48 14.32 -1.22 -5.43
N ARG A 49 15.66 -1.28 -5.51
CA ARG A 49 16.52 -1.39 -4.33
C ARG A 49 16.35 -0.13 -3.50
N ILE A 50 16.00 -0.32 -2.23
CA ILE A 50 15.99 0.76 -1.24
C ILE A 50 17.20 0.51 -0.34
N PRO A 51 18.29 1.28 -0.48
CA PRO A 51 19.54 1.04 0.23
C PRO A 51 19.34 0.96 1.75
N ASP A 52 18.44 1.79 2.29
CA ASP A 52 18.12 1.87 3.72
C ASP A 52 17.54 0.57 4.29
N PHE A 53 17.15 -0.40 3.46
CA PHE A 53 16.65 -1.71 3.90
C PHE A 53 17.55 -2.87 3.51
N ALA A 54 18.62 -2.65 2.74
CA ALA A 54 19.50 -3.72 2.27
C ALA A 54 20.22 -4.39 3.45
N GLY A 55 20.17 -5.73 3.51
CA GLY A 55 20.77 -6.50 4.60
C GLY A 55 20.01 -6.46 5.91
N GLN A 56 18.85 -5.79 5.96
CA GLN A 56 18.06 -5.66 7.17
C GLN A 56 16.87 -6.62 7.18
N ARG A 57 16.45 -6.97 8.39
CA ARG A 57 15.17 -7.62 8.65
C ARG A 57 14.11 -6.55 8.89
N VAL A 58 13.22 -6.37 7.94
CA VAL A 58 12.23 -5.28 7.89
C VAL A 58 10.85 -5.81 8.28
N ARG A 59 10.13 -5.08 9.13
CA ARG A 59 8.72 -5.38 9.45
C ARG A 59 7.84 -4.70 8.41
N GLN A 60 6.89 -5.43 7.85
CA GLN A 60 5.93 -4.93 6.88
C GLN A 60 4.52 -4.93 7.47
N ALA A 61 3.75 -3.88 7.18
CA ALA A 61 2.32 -3.80 7.44
C ALA A 61 1.57 -3.33 6.18
N ASN A 62 0.53 -4.03 5.76
CA ASN A 62 -0.35 -3.60 4.67
C ASN A 62 -1.72 -3.37 5.28
N VAL A 63 -2.21 -2.16 5.15
CA VAL A 63 -3.47 -1.73 5.75
C VAL A 63 -4.41 -1.38 4.61
N VAL A 64 -5.57 -2.02 4.59
CA VAL A 64 -6.67 -1.68 3.71
C VAL A 64 -7.71 -0.91 4.51
N VAL A 65 -8.04 0.28 4.04
CA VAL A 65 -9.04 1.15 4.64
C VAL A 65 -10.23 1.31 3.70
N GLU A 66 -11.41 1.35 4.29
CA GLU A 66 -12.61 1.87 3.65
C GLU A 66 -12.47 3.38 3.50
N VAL A 67 -12.81 3.90 2.32
CA VAL A 67 -12.78 5.33 1.99
C VAL A 67 -14.19 5.72 1.56
N VAL A 68 -14.78 6.67 2.27
CA VAL A 68 -16.14 7.17 2.00
C VAL A 68 -16.02 8.66 1.68
N HIS A 69 -16.59 9.11 0.57
CA HIS A 69 -16.38 10.48 0.06
C HIS A 69 -14.91 10.94 0.06
N GLY A 70 -13.96 10.06 -0.30
CA GLY A 70 -12.52 10.37 -0.31
C GLY A 70 -11.86 10.44 1.07
N THR A 71 -12.59 10.19 2.15
CA THR A 71 -12.09 10.21 3.53
C THR A 71 -11.94 8.79 4.09
N PRO A 72 -10.79 8.41 4.67
CA PRO A 72 -10.64 7.12 5.34
C PRO A 72 -11.62 7.00 6.52
N SER A 73 -12.45 5.95 6.50
CA SER A 73 -13.50 5.69 7.49
C SER A 73 -13.04 4.70 8.55
N ARG A 74 -12.59 3.51 8.13
CA ARG A 74 -12.13 2.44 9.02
C ARG A 74 -11.14 1.52 8.35
N THR A 75 -10.30 0.88 9.14
CA THR A 75 -9.49 -0.26 8.69
C THR A 75 -10.38 -1.47 8.51
N VAL A 76 -10.32 -2.09 7.33
CA VAL A 76 -11.07 -3.31 7.00
C VAL A 76 -10.19 -4.55 6.97
N HIS A 77 -8.88 -4.38 6.73
CA HIS A 77 -7.94 -5.48 6.71
C HIS A 77 -6.51 -5.02 7.04
N CYS A 78 -5.77 -5.87 7.75
CA CYS A 78 -4.35 -5.67 8.02
C CYS A 78 -3.60 -6.98 7.81
N THR A 79 -2.48 -6.93 7.08
CA THR A 79 -1.50 -8.02 7.03
C THR A 79 -0.15 -7.55 7.54
N PHE A 80 0.57 -8.46 8.18
CA PHE A 80 1.89 -8.22 8.73
C PHE A 80 2.86 -9.29 8.28
N ALA A 81 4.09 -8.91 7.97
CA ALA A 81 5.16 -9.84 7.62
C ALA A 81 6.53 -9.38 8.14
N MET A 82 7.43 -10.33 8.32
CA MET A 82 8.86 -10.09 8.47
C MET A 82 9.55 -10.39 7.15
N LEU A 83 10.31 -9.43 6.62
CA LEU A 83 11.03 -9.55 5.36
C LEU A 83 12.53 -9.56 5.65
N ASP A 84 13.22 -10.58 5.15
CA ASP A 84 14.69 -10.61 5.15
C ASP A 84 15.17 -10.09 3.80
N ILE A 85 15.65 -8.85 3.77
CA ILE A 85 16.11 -8.21 2.53
C ILE A 85 17.61 -8.45 2.41
N THR A 86 18.00 -9.24 1.41
CA THR A 86 19.40 -9.61 1.23
C THR A 86 20.24 -8.42 0.77
N HIS A 87 21.42 -8.27 1.36
CA HIS A 87 22.44 -7.34 0.88
C HIS A 87 23.16 -8.00 -0.30
N ARG A 88 22.72 -7.75 -1.53
CA ARG A 88 23.47 -8.20 -2.70
C ARG A 88 24.49 -7.12 -3.08
N SER A 89 25.71 -7.29 -2.59
CA SER A 89 26.89 -6.59 -3.10
C SER A 89 27.14 -7.11 -4.52
N GLU A 90 27.20 -6.22 -5.51
CA GLU A 90 27.77 -6.56 -6.81
C GLU A 90 29.30 -6.64 -6.62
N ILE A 91 29.86 -7.82 -6.87
CA ILE A 91 31.30 -8.02 -7.08
C ILE A 91 31.54 -7.87 -8.58
#